data_AF-A0A250J777-F1
#
_entry.id   AF-A0A250J777-F1
#
_cell.length_a   1.000
_cell.length_b   1.000
_cell.length_c   1.000
_cell.angle_alpha   90.00
_cell.angle_beta   90.00
_cell.angle_gamma   90.00
#
_symmetry.space_group_name_H-M   'P 1'
#
loop_
_entity.id
_entity.type
_entity.pdbx_description
1 polymer ?
#
loop_
_entity_poly.entity_id
_entity_poly.type
_entity_poly.pdbx_seq_one_letter_code
_entity_poly.pdbx_strand_id
1 'polypeptide(L)'
;MPPPFPSLDGAPPARGQADAFRALVLARSVDEAFKLAPGAPLPRTKAAFEALVGEGSPLIERATRDWANAVAVTSSELAATLAALKAASKGPSGAAAVRDIRSQLGHLFPANLIEWIPFARLLNYPRYLRAAQARLSRAVANPGKDAGKAAPFTPCGRPSSPGAPPCVTRRRRGSCGGSSRSSVWPSSLRR
;
A
#
# COMPACT_ATOMS: atom_id res chain seq x y z
N MET A 1 4.82 22.70 -4.90
CA MET A 1 4.91 21.60 -3.93
C MET A 1 3.53 21.22 -3.41
N PRO A 2 3.23 19.92 -3.25
CA PRO A 2 1.92 19.46 -2.79
C PRO A 2 1.69 19.80 -1.31
N PRO A 3 0.44 20.00 -0.88
CA PRO A 3 0.09 20.06 0.54
C PRO A 3 0.26 18.69 1.20
N PRO A 4 0.28 18.61 2.54
CA PRO A 4 0.27 17.34 3.24
C PRO A 4 -0.99 16.53 2.92
N PHE A 5 -0.91 15.21 3.12
CA PHE A 5 -2.05 14.31 2.93
C PHE A 5 -3.25 14.75 3.79
N PRO A 6 -4.49 14.54 3.30
CA PRO A 6 -5.68 14.81 4.09
C PRO A 6 -5.69 13.93 5.34
N SER A 7 -6.00 14.55 6.48
CA SER A 7 -6.20 13.82 7.74
C SER A 7 -7.34 12.80 7.57
N LEU A 8 -7.20 11.62 8.18
CA LEU A 8 -8.26 10.60 8.15
C LEU A 8 -9.57 11.09 8.80
N ASP A 9 -9.46 12.04 9.73
CA ASP A 9 -10.59 12.71 10.38
C ASP A 9 -11.16 13.89 9.58
N GLY A 10 -10.52 14.27 8.47
CA GLY A 10 -10.95 15.37 7.59
C GLY A 10 -10.58 16.78 8.06
N ALA A 11 -9.84 16.91 9.17
CA ALA A 11 -9.35 18.20 9.64
C ALA A 11 -8.25 18.76 8.72
N PRO A 12 -8.31 20.06 8.34
CA PRO A 12 -7.28 20.69 7.53
C PRO A 12 -5.97 20.80 8.33
N PRO A 13 -4.80 20.63 7.66
CA PRO A 13 -3.51 20.76 8.30
C PRO A 13 -3.23 22.22 8.71
N ALA A 14 -2.59 22.42 9.85
CA ALA A 14 -2.12 23.75 10.25
C ALA A 14 -1.04 24.27 9.30
N ARG A 15 -0.90 25.59 9.15
CA ARG A 15 0.08 26.20 8.22
C ARG A 15 1.51 25.72 8.48
N GLY A 16 1.96 25.74 9.75
CA GLY A 16 3.30 25.27 10.11
C GLY A 16 3.53 23.80 9.78
N GLN A 17 2.49 22.96 9.89
CA GLN A 17 2.56 21.56 9.49
C GLN A 17 2.70 21.41 7.97
N ALA A 18 2.01 22.24 7.20
CA ALA A 18 2.14 22.24 5.74
C ALA A 18 3.53 22.67 5.28
N ASP A 19 4.13 23.67 5.93
CA ASP A 19 5.49 24.11 5.60
C ASP A 19 6.54 23.06 6.01
N ALA A 20 6.40 22.43 7.18
CA ALA A 20 7.24 21.31 7.58
C ALA A 20 7.15 20.12 6.61
N PHE A 21 5.94 19.80 6.14
CA PHE A 21 5.75 18.74 5.15
C PHE A 21 6.44 19.06 3.81
N ARG A 22 6.35 20.31 3.35
CA ARG A 22 7.03 20.75 2.12
C ARG A 22 8.55 20.61 2.25
N ALA A 23 9.11 21.04 3.37
CA ALA A 23 10.53 20.89 3.66
C ALA A 23 10.95 19.41 3.69
N LEU A 24 10.12 18.54 4.26
CA LEU A 24 10.36 17.10 4.29
C LEU A 24 10.37 16.49 2.88
N VAL A 25 9.38 16.81 2.03
CA VAL A 25 9.34 16.31 0.64
C VAL A 25 10.57 16.78 -0.15
N LEU A 26 11.01 18.03 0.06
CA LEU A 26 12.25 18.54 -0.54
C LEU A 26 13.48 17.74 -0.07
N ALA A 27 13.62 17.52 1.24
CA ALA A 27 14.73 16.75 1.79
C ALA A 27 14.78 15.33 1.19
N ARG A 28 13.64 14.62 1.11
CA ARG A 28 13.57 13.29 0.50
C ARG A 28 13.88 13.29 -1.00
N SER A 29 13.53 14.36 -1.70
CA SER A 29 13.86 14.52 -3.12
C SER A 29 15.36 14.70 -3.34
N VAL A 30 16.02 15.44 -2.45
CA VAL A 30 17.48 15.59 -2.44
C VAL A 30 18.16 14.27 -2.11
N ASP A 31 17.68 13.54 -1.09
CA ASP A 31 18.20 12.21 -0.76
C ASP A 31 18.15 11.27 -1.96
N GLU A 32 17.05 11.28 -2.72
CA GLU A 32 16.88 10.47 -3.92
C GLU A 32 17.85 10.90 -5.04
N ALA A 33 17.99 12.22 -5.28
CA ALA A 33 18.88 12.76 -6.30
C ALA A 33 20.36 12.39 -6.04
N PHE A 34 20.77 12.38 -4.78
CA PHE A 34 22.13 12.04 -4.36
C PHE A 34 22.31 10.57 -3.95
N LYS A 35 21.27 9.73 -4.11
CA LYS A 35 21.27 8.29 -3.76
C LYS A 35 21.65 8.03 -2.29
N LEU A 36 21.26 8.94 -1.38
CA LEU A 36 21.58 8.91 0.05
C LEU A 36 20.60 8.04 0.86
N ALA A 37 20.12 6.93 0.29
CA ALA A 37 19.24 6.02 0.99
C ALA A 37 19.91 5.49 2.29
N PRO A 38 19.13 5.15 3.34
CA PRO A 38 19.69 4.61 4.58
C PRO A 38 20.61 3.42 4.29
N GLY A 39 21.88 3.52 4.70
CA GLY A 39 22.91 2.50 4.46
C GLY A 39 23.77 2.70 3.21
N ALA A 40 23.55 3.76 2.43
CA ALA A 40 24.45 4.12 1.33
C ALA A 40 25.84 4.54 1.89
N PRO A 41 26.95 4.08 1.27
CA PRO A 41 28.28 4.44 1.72
C PRO A 41 28.53 5.93 1.49
N LEU A 42 28.85 6.65 2.56
CA LEU A 42 29.17 8.08 2.48
C LEU A 42 30.55 8.29 1.82
N PRO A 43 30.74 9.36 1.03
CA PRO A 43 32.02 9.67 0.41
C PRO A 43 33.07 9.99 1.49
N ARG A 44 34.21 9.28 1.47
CA ARG A 44 35.32 9.48 2.41
C ARG A 44 36.49 10.27 1.83
N THR A 45 36.46 10.58 0.54
CA THR A 45 37.49 11.35 -0.16
C THR A 45 36.88 12.55 -0.86
N LYS A 46 37.68 13.61 -1.04
CA LYS A 46 37.26 14.81 -1.76
C LYS A 46 36.78 14.50 -3.18
N ALA A 47 37.53 13.68 -3.91
CA ALA A 47 37.17 13.28 -5.29
C ALA A 47 35.82 12.53 -5.35
N ALA A 48 35.54 11.64 -4.39
CA ALA A 48 34.25 10.95 -4.32
C ALA A 48 33.09 11.90 -3.99
N PHE A 49 33.31 12.90 -3.14
CA PHE A 49 32.31 13.92 -2.83
C PHE A 49 32.00 14.79 -4.06
N GLU A 50 33.02 15.28 -4.76
CA GLU A 50 32.86 16.10 -5.97
C GLU A 50 32.13 15.34 -7.09
N ALA A 51 32.45 14.04 -7.27
CA ALA A 51 31.73 13.18 -8.22
C ALA A 51 30.24 13.06 -7.87
N LEU A 52 29.92 12.82 -6.59
CA LEU A 52 28.54 12.72 -6.12
C LEU A 52 27.78 14.05 -6.28
N VAL A 53 28.43 15.19 -6.01
CA VAL A 53 27.86 16.52 -6.25
C VAL A 53 27.57 16.74 -7.74
N GLY A 54 28.51 16.37 -8.62
CA GLY A 54 28.37 16.50 -10.07
C GLY A 54 27.25 15.63 -10.65
N GLU A 55 27.12 14.39 -10.17
CA GLU A 55 26.06 13.47 -10.60
C GLU A 55 24.67 13.86 -10.08
N GLY A 56 24.58 14.26 -8.80
CA GLY A 56 23.29 14.45 -8.14
C GLY A 56 22.65 15.82 -8.39
N SER A 57 23.45 16.89 -8.52
CA SER A 57 22.94 18.25 -8.76
C SER A 57 21.95 18.36 -9.94
N PRO A 58 22.23 17.83 -11.14
CA PRO A 58 21.29 17.91 -12.27
C PRO A 58 20.02 17.06 -12.06
N LEU A 59 20.00 16.13 -11.10
CA LEU A 59 18.87 15.24 -10.84
C LEU A 59 17.86 15.84 -9.85
N ILE A 60 18.22 16.88 -9.10
CA ILE A 60 17.39 17.46 -8.02
C ILE A 60 16.01 17.88 -8.55
N GLU A 61 15.96 18.62 -9.67
CA GLU A 61 14.69 19.13 -10.20
C GLU A 61 13.75 17.98 -10.60
N ARG A 62 14.30 16.96 -11.28
CA ARG A 62 13.55 15.78 -11.68
C ARG A 62 13.03 15.01 -10.47
N ALA A 63 13.90 14.72 -9.49
CA ALA A 63 13.50 14.00 -8.28
C ALA A 63 12.41 14.75 -7.52
N THR A 64 12.55 16.08 -7.39
CA THR A 64 11.58 16.96 -6.74
C THR A 64 10.21 16.89 -7.42
N ARG A 65 10.20 16.90 -8.76
CA ARG A 65 8.97 16.79 -9.55
C ARG A 65 8.32 15.42 -9.40
N ASP A 66 9.11 14.36 -9.43
CA ASP A 66 8.64 12.98 -9.27
C ASP A 66 8.00 12.76 -7.89
N TRP A 67 8.63 13.24 -6.82
CA TRP A 67 8.08 13.23 -5.47
C TRP A 67 6.80 14.06 -5.36
N ALA A 68 6.79 15.28 -5.91
CA ALA A 68 5.61 16.13 -5.90
C ALA A 68 4.41 15.46 -6.60
N ASN A 69 4.65 14.81 -7.74
CA ASN A 69 3.63 14.09 -8.49
C ASN A 69 3.12 12.87 -7.72
N ALA A 70 4.02 12.06 -7.15
CA ALA A 70 3.65 10.87 -6.39
C ALA A 70 2.78 11.22 -5.16
N VAL A 71 3.14 12.27 -4.43
CA VAL A 71 2.37 12.77 -3.29
C VAL A 71 1.02 13.33 -3.75
N ALA A 72 0.98 14.11 -4.83
CA ALA A 72 -0.27 14.69 -5.34
C ALA A 72 -1.28 13.61 -5.76
N VAL A 73 -0.84 12.61 -6.52
CA VAL A 73 -1.69 11.47 -6.96
C VAL A 73 -2.15 10.64 -5.76
N THR A 74 -1.27 10.38 -4.79
CA THR A 74 -1.65 9.64 -3.59
C THR A 74 -2.66 10.41 -2.74
N SER A 75 -2.49 11.73 -2.62
CA SER A 75 -3.38 12.62 -1.88
C SER A 75 -4.79 12.67 -2.49
N SER A 76 -4.90 12.77 -3.81
CA SER A 76 -6.20 12.80 -4.50
C SER A 76 -6.97 11.48 -4.35
N GLU A 77 -6.29 10.34 -4.48
CA GLU A 77 -6.88 9.01 -4.28
C GLU A 77 -7.29 8.79 -2.82
N LEU A 78 -6.52 9.32 -1.86
CA LEU A 78 -6.88 9.24 -0.44
C LEU A 78 -8.14 10.06 -0.16
N ALA A 79 -8.23 11.28 -0.70
CA ALA A 79 -9.42 12.11 -0.59
C ALA A 79 -10.67 11.44 -1.18
N ALA A 80 -10.54 10.82 -2.36
CA ALA A 80 -11.63 10.04 -2.98
C ALA A 80 -12.07 8.86 -2.11
N THR A 81 -11.10 8.16 -1.51
CA THR A 81 -11.37 7.03 -0.60
C THR A 81 -12.09 7.47 0.67
N LEU A 82 -11.68 8.59 1.28
CA LEU A 82 -12.34 9.17 2.46
C LEU A 82 -13.77 9.62 2.14
N ALA A 83 -14.00 10.22 0.97
CA ALA A 83 -15.34 10.58 0.51
C ALA A 83 -16.23 9.35 0.32
N ALA A 84 -15.70 8.27 -0.28
CA ALA A 84 -16.42 7.01 -0.44
C ALA A 84 -16.78 6.38 0.91
N LEU A 85 -15.87 6.42 1.89
CA LEU A 85 -16.13 5.95 3.26
C LEU A 85 -17.24 6.75 3.94
N LYS A 86 -17.24 8.08 3.79
CA LYS A 86 -18.28 8.97 4.33
C LYS A 86 -19.64 8.72 3.68
N ALA A 87 -19.68 8.39 2.39
CA ALA A 87 -20.92 8.02 1.72
C ALA A 87 -21.44 6.67 2.21
N ALA A 88 -20.56 5.66 2.30
CA ALA A 88 -20.92 4.31 2.73
C ALA A 88 -21.33 4.22 4.22
N SER A 89 -20.84 5.12 5.08
CA SER A 89 -21.22 5.16 6.50
C SER A 89 -22.68 5.56 6.76
N LYS A 90 -23.40 6.06 5.74
CA LYS A 90 -24.82 6.42 5.87
C LYS A 90 -25.76 5.21 5.87
N GLY A 91 -25.31 4.05 5.37
CA GLY A 91 -26.12 2.84 5.26
C GLY A 91 -25.62 1.70 6.15
N PRO A 92 -26.51 0.82 6.64
CA PRO A 92 -26.11 -0.28 7.55
C PRO A 92 -25.33 -1.40 6.84
N SER A 93 -25.53 -1.59 5.53
CA SER A 93 -24.90 -2.68 4.75
C SER A 93 -23.37 -2.56 4.67
N GLY A 94 -22.82 -1.35 4.69
CA GLY A 94 -21.39 -1.09 4.55
C GLY A 94 -20.61 -0.95 5.87
N ALA A 95 -21.29 -0.95 7.03
CA ALA A 95 -20.69 -0.52 8.29
C ALA A 95 -19.46 -1.34 8.71
N ALA A 96 -19.48 -2.66 8.51
CA ALA A 96 -18.35 -3.53 8.80
C ALA A 96 -17.13 -3.25 7.91
N ALA A 97 -17.35 -3.09 6.60
CA ALA A 97 -16.30 -2.77 5.64
C ALA A 97 -15.71 -1.37 5.86
N VAL A 98 -16.54 -0.38 6.23
CA VAL A 98 -16.09 0.97 6.59
C VAL A 98 -15.14 0.93 7.79
N ARG A 99 -15.47 0.20 8.85
CA ARG A 99 -14.60 0.07 10.04
C ARG A 99 -13.27 -0.59 9.69
N ASP A 100 -13.30 -1.67 8.92
CA ASP A 100 -12.11 -2.40 8.52
C ASP A 100 -11.19 -1.55 7.61
N ILE A 101 -11.74 -0.89 6.58
CA ILE A 101 -10.95 0.00 5.70
C ILE A 101 -10.36 1.16 6.49
N ARG A 102 -11.11 1.79 7.41
CA ARG A 102 -10.57 2.85 8.28
C ARG A 102 -9.40 2.36 9.13
N SER A 103 -9.50 1.16 9.71
CA SER A 103 -8.39 0.56 10.45
C SER A 103 -7.17 0.35 9.56
N GLN A 104 -7.36 -0.16 8.34
CA GLN A 104 -6.27 -0.36 7.37
C GLN A 104 -5.61 0.95 6.97
N LEU A 105 -6.39 2.01 6.73
CA LEU A 105 -5.86 3.34 6.42
C LEU A 105 -5.05 3.92 7.58
N GLY A 106 -5.46 3.69 8.82
CA GLY A 106 -4.70 4.10 10.01
C GLY A 106 -3.31 3.46 10.10
N HIS A 107 -3.17 2.22 9.62
CA HIS A 107 -1.86 1.55 9.54
C HIS A 107 -1.06 1.97 8.30
N LEU A 108 -1.73 2.26 7.18
CA LEU A 108 -1.07 2.59 5.92
C LEU A 108 -0.53 4.03 5.88
N PHE A 109 -1.18 4.95 6.59
CA PHE A 109 -0.84 6.38 6.68
C PHE A 109 -0.48 6.79 8.11
N PRO A 110 0.69 6.38 8.62
CA PRO A 110 1.23 6.95 9.85
C PRO A 110 1.65 8.42 9.63
N ALA A 111 1.71 9.22 10.70
CA ALA A 111 2.02 10.65 10.63
C ALA A 111 3.42 10.95 10.03
N ASN A 112 4.37 10.03 10.21
CA ASN A 112 5.74 10.11 9.75
C ASN A 112 6.00 9.35 8.42
N LEU A 113 4.94 9.05 7.64
CA LEU A 113 5.06 8.23 6.43
C LEU A 113 6.19 8.67 5.48
N ILE A 114 6.25 9.96 5.14
CA ILE A 114 7.21 10.47 4.14
C ILE A 114 8.66 10.42 4.62
N GLU A 115 8.90 10.45 5.93
CA GLU A 115 10.24 10.46 6.51
C GLU A 115 11.00 9.16 6.22
N TRP A 116 10.32 8.02 6.27
CA TRP A 116 10.96 6.70 6.21
C TRP A 116 10.62 5.91 4.93
N ILE A 117 9.57 6.29 4.20
CA ILE A 117 9.11 5.51 3.05
C ILE A 117 10.11 5.59 1.88
N PRO A 118 10.49 4.44 1.27
CA PRO A 118 11.20 4.44 0.00
C PRO A 118 10.30 4.94 -1.13
N PHE A 119 10.84 5.71 -2.07
CA PHE A 119 10.07 6.28 -3.17
C PHE A 119 9.29 5.23 -3.98
N ALA A 120 9.95 4.10 -4.30
CA ALA A 120 9.31 2.99 -5.01
C ALA A 120 8.08 2.40 -4.28
N ARG A 121 8.05 2.45 -2.94
CA ARG A 121 6.89 2.00 -2.15
C ARG A 121 5.76 3.01 -2.23
N LEU A 122 6.06 4.31 -2.17
CA LEU A 122 5.07 5.38 -2.29
C LEU A 122 4.27 5.29 -3.61
N LEU A 123 4.93 4.94 -4.72
CA LEU A 123 4.28 4.78 -6.03
C LEU A 123 3.16 3.72 -6.07
N ASN A 124 3.14 2.78 -5.13
CA ASN A 124 2.12 1.74 -5.06
C ASN A 124 0.86 2.16 -4.28
N TYR A 125 0.90 3.27 -3.53
CA TYR A 125 -0.20 3.71 -2.69
C TYR A 125 -1.51 3.98 -3.48
N PRO A 126 -1.48 4.69 -4.62
CA PRO A 126 -2.69 4.92 -5.43
C PRO A 126 -3.41 3.62 -5.80
N ARG A 127 -2.66 2.56 -6.11
CA ARG A 127 -3.22 1.24 -6.44
C ARG A 127 -3.96 0.62 -5.24
N TYR A 128 -3.37 0.70 -4.05
CA TYR A 128 -4.00 0.15 -2.83
C TYR A 128 -5.27 0.91 -2.45
N LEU A 129 -5.28 2.23 -2.63
CA LEU A 129 -6.45 3.08 -2.40
C LEU A 129 -7.61 2.74 -3.34
N ARG A 130 -7.33 2.59 -4.64
CA ARG A 130 -8.34 2.13 -5.63
C ARG A 130 -8.90 0.75 -5.29
N ALA A 131 -8.05 -0.17 -4.82
CA ALA A 131 -8.51 -1.48 -4.38
C ALA A 131 -9.44 -1.40 -3.15
N ALA A 132 -9.14 -0.51 -2.19
CA ALA A 132 -10.00 -0.25 -1.05
C ALA A 132 -11.37 0.34 -1.47
N GLN A 133 -11.37 1.29 -2.41
CA GLN A 133 -12.60 1.85 -2.99
C GLN A 133 -13.44 0.75 -3.67
N ALA A 134 -12.83 -0.11 -4.48
CA ALA A 134 -13.51 -1.22 -5.15
C ALA A 134 -14.05 -2.27 -4.17
N ARG A 135 -13.37 -2.49 -3.04
CA ARG A 135 -13.85 -3.36 -1.97
C ARG A 135 -15.07 -2.76 -1.27
N LEU A 136 -15.01 -1.47 -0.95
CA LEU A 136 -16.12 -0.76 -0.33
C LEU A 136 -17.38 -0.78 -1.21
N SER A 137 -17.24 -0.53 -2.51
CA SER A 137 -18.38 -0.55 -3.44
C SER A 137 -19.04 -1.94 -3.51
N ARG A 138 -18.24 -3.02 -3.50
CA ARG A 138 -18.75 -4.40 -3.46
C ARG A 138 -19.46 -4.72 -2.15
N ALA A 139 -18.92 -4.28 -1.01
CA ALA A 139 -19.52 -4.50 0.31
C ALA A 139 -20.87 -3.79 0.44
N VAL A 140 -20.99 -2.56 -0.07
CA VAL A 140 -22.25 -1.81 -0.07
C VAL A 140 -23.30 -2.48 -0.97
N ALA A 141 -22.90 -2.96 -2.15
CA ALA A 141 -23.80 -3.60 -3.10
C ALA A 141 -24.24 -5.02 -2.69
N ASN A 142 -23.38 -5.82 -2.05
CA ASN A 142 -23.64 -7.22 -1.71
C ASN A 142 -23.04 -7.60 -0.34
N PRO A 143 -23.63 -7.14 0.79
CA PRO A 143 -23.03 -7.30 2.12
C PRO A 143 -22.84 -8.78 2.55
N GLY A 144 -23.76 -9.67 2.18
CA GLY A 144 -23.70 -11.09 2.56
C GLY A 144 -22.57 -11.89 1.89
N LYS A 145 -22.12 -11.49 0.70
CA LYS A 145 -21.03 -12.18 -0.02
C LYS A 145 -19.65 -11.81 0.50
N ASP A 146 -19.48 -10.60 1.01
CA ASP A 146 -18.17 -10.11 1.45
C ASP A 146 -17.81 -10.64 2.85
N ALA A 147 -18.81 -10.75 3.74
CA ALA A 147 -18.63 -11.37 5.06
C ALA A 147 -18.13 -12.82 4.98
N GLY A 148 -18.61 -13.60 4.00
CA GLY A 148 -18.16 -14.98 3.78
C GLY A 148 -16.72 -15.10 3.27
N LYS A 149 -16.21 -14.08 2.58
CA LYS A 149 -14.82 -14.06 2.06
C LYS A 149 -13.81 -13.53 3.07
N ALA A 150 -14.24 -12.69 4.01
CA ALA A 150 -13.40 -12.18 5.09
C ALA A 150 -13.16 -13.23 6.21
N ALA A 151 -14.10 -14.16 6.41
CA ALA A 151 -14.03 -15.20 7.43
C ALA A 151 -12.68 -15.96 7.52
N PRO A 152 -12.06 -16.44 6.42
CA PRO A 152 -10.77 -17.14 6.48
C PRO A 152 -9.55 -16.25 6.76
N PHE A 153 -9.67 -14.92 6.65
CA PHE A 153 -8.57 -13.97 6.91
C PHE A 153 -8.68 -13.27 8.27
N THR A 154 -9.70 -13.60 9.05
CA THR A 154 -9.76 -13.25 10.47
C THR A 154 -8.49 -13.78 11.13
N PRO A 155 -7.70 -12.96 11.86
CA PRO A 155 -6.48 -13.44 12.47
C PRO A 155 -6.82 -14.61 13.40
N CYS A 156 -6.21 -15.76 13.14
CA CYS A 156 -6.29 -16.96 13.98
C CYS A 156 -5.73 -16.72 15.40
N GLY A 157 -5.28 -15.50 15.70
CA GLY A 157 -4.61 -15.07 16.93
C GLY A 157 -5.47 -14.25 17.89
N ARG A 158 -6.80 -14.35 17.86
CA ARG A 158 -7.55 -14.14 19.11
C ARG A 158 -7.63 -15.50 19.80
N PRO A 159 -7.28 -15.62 21.10
CA PRO A 159 -7.59 -16.83 21.83
C PRO A 159 -9.08 -17.09 21.67
N SER A 160 -9.41 -18.22 21.05
CA SER A 160 -10.79 -18.69 20.96
C SER A 160 -11.35 -18.68 22.36
N SER A 161 -12.50 -18.03 22.55
CA SER A 161 -13.32 -18.26 23.75
C SER A 161 -13.40 -19.77 24.01
N PRO A 162 -13.30 -20.21 25.26
CA PRO A 162 -13.34 -21.63 25.59
C PRO A 162 -14.71 -22.18 25.15
N GLY A 163 -14.74 -22.91 24.03
CA GLY A 163 -15.97 -23.50 23.49
C GLY A 163 -16.15 -23.46 21.98
N ALA A 164 -15.29 -22.80 21.20
CA ALA A 164 -15.39 -22.87 19.73
C ALA A 164 -14.84 -24.22 19.20
N PRO A 165 -15.59 -24.98 18.36
CA PRO A 165 -15.06 -26.19 17.74
C PRO A 165 -13.90 -25.84 16.81
N PRO A 166 -12.88 -26.71 16.71
CA PRO A 166 -11.70 -26.43 15.89
C PRO A 166 -12.12 -26.15 14.44
N CYS A 167 -11.48 -25.15 13.84
CA CYS A 167 -11.57 -24.85 12.42
C CYS A 167 -11.13 -26.08 11.60
N VAL A 168 -12.09 -26.97 11.31
CA VAL A 168 -11.90 -28.04 10.34
C VAL A 168 -11.82 -27.37 8.98
N THR A 169 -10.60 -27.18 8.50
CA THR A 169 -10.37 -26.98 7.06
C THR A 169 -10.98 -28.19 6.37
N ARG A 170 -12.13 -27.99 5.71
CA ARG A 170 -12.79 -29.01 4.90
C ARG A 170 -11.87 -29.33 3.72
N ARG A 171 -10.91 -30.21 3.94
CA ARG A 171 -10.07 -30.82 2.91
C ARG A 171 -11.04 -31.56 1.98
N ARG A 172 -11.34 -30.98 0.82
CA ARG A 172 -12.02 -31.69 -0.27
C ARG A 172 -11.17 -32.94 -0.54
N ARG A 173 -11.61 -34.12 -0.09
CA ARG A 173 -11.12 -35.40 -0.61
C ARG A 173 -11.56 -35.44 -2.07
N GLY A 174 -10.65 -35.09 -2.97
CA GLY A 174 -10.74 -35.51 -4.36
C GLY A 174 -10.61 -37.03 -4.38
N SER A 175 -11.67 -37.69 -4.82
CA SER A 175 -11.69 -39.11 -5.14
C SER A 175 -10.68 -39.38 -6.25
N CYS A 176 -9.54 -39.99 -5.92
CA CYS A 176 -8.68 -40.65 -6.90
C CYS A 176 -9.34 -41.98 -7.27
N GLY A 177 -10.21 -41.96 -8.29
CA GLY A 177 -10.63 -43.14 -9.04
C GLY A 177 -9.81 -43.22 -10.32
N GLY A 178 -9.06 -44.31 -10.48
CA GLY A 178 -8.09 -44.47 -11.56
C GLY A 178 -8.70 -44.56 -12.96
N SER A 179 -7.90 -44.17 -13.95
CA SER A 179 -7.85 -44.91 -15.21
C SER A 179 -6.42 -44.83 -15.76
N SER A 180 -5.82 -45.99 -15.87
CA SER A 180 -4.57 -46.24 -16.58
C SER A 180 -4.74 -45.89 -18.06
N ARG A 181 -3.94 -44.94 -18.57
CA ARG A 181 -3.56 -44.92 -19.99
C ARG A 181 -2.06 -44.64 -20.11
N SER A 182 -1.38 -45.69 -20.51
CA SER A 182 -0.05 -45.74 -21.08
C SER A 182 0.04 -44.87 -22.35
N SER A 183 1.06 -44.03 -22.43
CA SER A 183 1.64 -43.51 -23.68
C SER A 183 3.05 -43.01 -23.33
N VAL A 184 4.06 -43.89 -23.37
CA VAL A 184 4.98 -44.06 -24.51
C VAL A 184 5.33 -42.72 -25.14
N TRP A 185 6.49 -42.18 -24.75
CA TRP A 185 7.15 -41.06 -25.41
C TRP A 185 7.97 -41.60 -26.58
N PRO A 186 7.79 -41.12 -27.83
CA PRO A 186 8.71 -41.46 -28.90
C PRO A 186 10.00 -40.64 -28.76
N SER A 187 11.10 -41.36 -28.64
CA SER A 187 12.46 -40.84 -28.76
C SER A 187 12.85 -40.79 -30.23
N SER A 188 13.05 -39.59 -30.77
CA SER A 188 13.71 -39.31 -32.05
C SER A 188 14.16 -37.84 -32.02
N LEU A 189 15.33 -37.42 -32.47
CA LEU A 189 16.46 -38.06 -33.11
C LEU A 189 17.63 -37.07 -32.91
N ARG A 190 18.81 -37.56 -32.48
CA ARG A 190 20.08 -36.86 -32.72
C ARG A 190 20.50 -37.14 -34.16
N ARG A 191 20.88 -36.11 -34.89
CA ARG A 191 22.06 -36.08 -35.75
C ARG A 191 22.55 -34.65 -35.86
#